data_AF-A0A3A6E696-F1
#
_entry.id   AF-A0A3A6E696-F1
#
_cell.length_a   1.000
_cell.length_b   1.000
_cell.length_c   1.000
_cell.angle_alpha   90.00
_cell.angle_beta   90.00
_cell.angle_gamma   90.00
#
_symmetry.space_group_name_H-M   'P 1'
#
loop_
_entity.id
_entity.type
_entity.pdbx_description
1 polymer ?
#
loop_
_entity_poly.entity_id
_entity_poly.type
_entity_poly.pdbx_seq_one_letter_code
_entity_poly.pdbx_strand_id
1 'polypeptide(L)'
;MSELITRRTFLKATGAAALAVAASGMLAGCGDGAYASTPENLVAPPIDNSDFANFGSFTADIGPLSGQWTSSSIYESDTRHNYFYTGFKLDNGSGTSAVTVNISNFAFNHAAGGTGKVCGLGYKGLNSSKTAYVFNQSLTVPAGQSRTVILFIDIGPVTTSSFDKFYRGAITITLGKFNQQTATFTFNGLIGDPSSTVS
;
A
#
# COMPACT_ATOMS: atom_id res chain seq x y z
N MET A 1 -36.57 42.03 -36.90
CA MET A 1 -35.41 41.26 -36.44
C MET A 1 -35.84 40.52 -35.17
N SER A 2 -36.07 39.22 -35.36
CA SER A 2 -36.16 38.09 -34.42
C SER A 2 -36.95 38.16 -33.10
N GLU A 3 -38.08 37.46 -33.14
CA GLU A 3 -38.84 36.72 -32.12
C GLU A 3 -38.09 36.26 -30.85
N LEU A 4 -38.70 36.49 -29.68
CA LEU A 4 -38.31 35.90 -28.39
C LEU A 4 -39.18 34.69 -28.07
N ILE A 5 -38.72 33.49 -28.40
CA ILE A 5 -39.30 32.23 -27.90
C ILE A 5 -38.42 31.73 -26.76
N THR A 6 -38.95 31.87 -25.54
CA THR A 6 -38.39 31.29 -24.31
C THR A 6 -38.74 29.80 -24.26
N ARG A 7 -37.79 28.90 -24.56
CA ARG A 7 -37.87 27.48 -24.18
C ARG A 7 -36.95 27.23 -22.99
N ARG A 8 -37.53 27.13 -21.79
CA ARG A 8 -36.84 26.62 -20.60
C ARG A 8 -36.75 25.10 -20.72
N THR A 9 -35.69 24.59 -21.34
CA THR A 9 -35.32 23.19 -21.19
C THR A 9 -34.69 23.02 -19.81
N PHE A 10 -35.47 22.47 -18.89
CA PHE A 10 -34.99 21.96 -17.61
C PHE A 10 -33.93 20.89 -17.87
N LEU A 11 -32.66 21.21 -17.65
CA LEU A 11 -31.60 20.20 -17.61
C LEU A 11 -31.51 19.65 -16.19
N LYS A 12 -32.19 18.52 -15.96
CA LYS A 12 -31.82 17.59 -14.89
C LYS A 12 -30.50 16.93 -15.30
N ALA A 13 -29.39 17.33 -14.68
CA ALA A 13 -28.13 16.61 -14.75
C ALA A 13 -27.85 16.01 -13.36
N THR A 14 -28.30 14.77 -13.20
CA THR A 14 -27.89 13.88 -12.12
C THR A 14 -26.53 13.28 -12.49
N GLY A 15 -25.57 13.31 -11.58
CA GLY A 15 -24.55 12.26 -11.48
C GLY A 15 -23.10 12.62 -11.82
N ALA A 16 -22.22 12.06 -10.98
CA ALA A 16 -20.80 11.75 -11.18
C ALA A 16 -19.75 12.86 -10.94
N ALA A 17 -19.23 12.81 -9.70
CA ALA A 17 -17.82 12.83 -9.31
C ALA A 17 -16.76 13.31 -10.33
N ALA A 18 -16.00 14.33 -9.92
CA ALA A 18 -14.58 14.43 -10.21
C ALA A 18 -13.88 15.17 -9.06
N LEU A 19 -13.34 14.42 -8.10
CA LEU A 19 -12.35 14.95 -7.17
C LEU A 19 -11.03 15.09 -7.96
N ALA A 20 -10.85 16.24 -8.60
CA ALA A 20 -9.58 16.60 -9.20
C ALA A 20 -8.58 16.89 -8.07
N VAL A 21 -7.74 15.91 -7.74
CA VAL A 21 -6.49 16.19 -7.01
C VAL A 21 -5.58 16.87 -8.02
N ALA A 22 -5.39 18.17 -7.84
CA ALA A 22 -4.47 18.98 -8.62
C ALA A 22 -3.04 18.45 -8.43
N ALA A 23 -2.52 17.76 -9.46
CA ALA A 23 -1.10 17.56 -9.63
C ALA A 23 -0.49 18.89 -10.14
N SER A 24 -0.11 19.76 -9.20
CA SER A 24 0.68 20.96 -9.48
C SER A 24 2.05 20.82 -8.81
N GLY A 25 3.11 20.71 -9.60
CA GLY A 25 4.49 20.60 -9.10
C GLY A 25 5.47 19.96 -10.09
N MET A 26 5.66 20.55 -11.27
CA MET A 26 6.91 21.25 -11.66
C MET A 26 7.85 20.41 -12.53
N LEU A 27 7.93 20.82 -13.79
CA LEU A 27 9.00 20.52 -14.74
C LEU A 27 10.28 21.26 -14.29
N ALA A 28 11.36 20.56 -13.95
CA ALA A 28 12.70 21.12 -13.88
C ALA A 28 13.79 20.02 -13.90
N GLY A 29 14.73 20.12 -14.86
CA GLY A 29 16.09 19.62 -14.70
C GLY A 29 16.47 18.35 -15.47
N CYS A 30 16.78 18.50 -16.76
CA CYS A 30 17.80 17.67 -17.41
C CYS A 30 19.16 18.18 -16.91
N GLY A 31 19.90 17.37 -16.15
CA GLY A 31 21.26 17.68 -15.67
C GLY A 31 21.57 17.07 -14.30
N ASP A 32 22.48 16.11 -14.29
CA ASP A 32 23.16 15.49 -13.14
C ASP A 32 22.32 14.77 -12.06
N GLY A 33 22.34 13.43 -12.16
CA GLY A 33 22.38 12.55 -10.99
C GLY A 33 21.19 12.64 -10.06
N ALA A 34 20.00 12.29 -10.57
CA ALA A 34 18.82 12.03 -9.75
C ALA A 34 19.08 10.82 -8.81
N TYR A 35 19.69 11.09 -7.65
CA TYR A 35 19.63 10.20 -6.49
C TYR A 35 18.15 10.10 -6.11
N ALA A 36 17.46 9.05 -6.56
CA ALA A 36 16.03 8.85 -6.33
C ALA A 36 15.71 8.99 -4.83
N SER A 37 15.20 10.15 -4.45
CA SER A 37 15.25 10.61 -3.06
C SER A 37 14.12 10.05 -2.20
N THR A 38 13.01 9.57 -2.78
CA THR A 38 11.89 9.16 -1.94
C THR A 38 10.97 8.12 -2.58
N PRO A 39 10.40 7.21 -1.76
CA PRO A 39 9.18 6.45 -2.01
C PRO A 39 7.93 7.27 -2.39
N GLU A 40 8.01 8.61 -2.46
CA GLU A 40 6.84 9.50 -2.55
C GLU A 40 6.09 9.42 -3.88
N ASN A 41 6.76 8.94 -4.93
CA ASN A 41 6.15 8.68 -6.23
C ASN A 41 5.88 7.20 -6.49
N LEU A 42 5.97 6.34 -5.47
CA LEU A 42 5.58 4.94 -5.64
C LEU A 42 4.07 4.87 -5.81
N VAL A 43 3.65 4.22 -6.88
CA VAL A 43 2.25 3.86 -7.11
C VAL A 43 2.09 2.43 -6.62
N ALA A 44 1.18 2.23 -5.67
CA ALA A 44 0.87 0.89 -5.18
C ALA A 44 0.42 -0.01 -6.35
N PRO A 45 0.89 -1.26 -6.43
CA PRO A 45 0.27 -2.27 -7.27
C PRO A 45 -1.25 -2.30 -7.05
N PRO A 46 -2.05 -2.42 -8.12
CA PRO A 46 -3.50 -2.48 -8.00
C PRO A 46 -3.92 -3.73 -7.24
N ILE A 47 -5.02 -3.62 -6.49
CA ILE A 47 -5.59 -4.73 -5.72
C ILE A 47 -6.79 -5.29 -6.49
N ASP A 48 -6.78 -6.58 -6.80
CA ASP A 48 -7.97 -7.31 -7.23
C ASP A 48 -8.81 -7.69 -6.00
N ASN A 49 -10.00 -7.09 -5.89
CA ASN A 49 -10.87 -7.24 -4.72
C ASN A 49 -11.78 -8.49 -4.83
N SER A 50 -11.39 -9.48 -5.63
CA SER A 50 -12.15 -10.70 -5.85
C SER A 50 -12.02 -11.71 -4.69
N ASP A 51 -10.91 -11.67 -3.95
CA ASP A 51 -10.65 -12.44 -2.74
C ASP A 51 -10.11 -11.50 -1.65
N PHE A 52 -10.70 -11.51 -0.46
CA PHE A 52 -10.33 -10.63 0.64
C PHE A 52 -10.63 -11.27 2.00
N ALA A 53 -9.85 -10.88 3.00
CA ALA A 53 -10.04 -11.37 4.36
C ALA A 53 -11.20 -10.65 5.04
N ASN A 54 -12.21 -11.41 5.47
CA ASN A 54 -13.38 -10.88 6.17
C ASN A 54 -13.31 -11.17 7.68
N PHE A 55 -13.20 -10.11 8.50
CA PHE A 55 -13.17 -10.20 9.97
C PHE A 55 -14.56 -9.99 10.60
N GLY A 56 -15.62 -9.95 9.80
CA GLY A 56 -17.01 -9.73 10.18
C GLY A 56 -17.40 -8.25 10.16
N SER A 57 -16.69 -7.40 10.91
CA SER A 57 -16.99 -5.95 10.99
C SER A 57 -16.24 -5.09 9.97
N PHE A 58 -15.14 -5.60 9.43
CA PHE A 58 -14.32 -4.96 8.41
C PHE A 58 -13.67 -6.03 7.52
N THR A 59 -13.18 -5.63 6.36
CA THR A 59 -12.39 -6.49 5.47
C THR A 59 -11.00 -5.91 5.25
N ALA A 60 -10.06 -6.80 4.93
CA ALA A 60 -8.69 -6.44 4.61
C ALA A 60 -8.26 -7.16 3.33
N ASP A 61 -7.49 -6.45 2.50
CA ASP A 61 -7.07 -6.94 1.20
C ASP A 61 -5.65 -6.45 0.88
N ILE A 62 -4.88 -7.26 0.17
CA ILE A 62 -3.48 -7.00 -0.18
C ILE A 62 -3.27 -7.30 -1.66
N GLY A 63 -2.70 -6.35 -2.40
CA GLY A 63 -2.36 -6.54 -3.80
C GLY A 63 -1.10 -7.38 -4.03
N PRO A 64 -0.63 -7.53 -5.28
CA PRO A 64 0.51 -8.35 -5.61
C PRO A 64 1.83 -7.76 -5.09
N LEU A 65 2.81 -8.61 -4.78
CA LEU A 65 4.16 -8.21 -4.34
C LEU A 65 5.08 -7.80 -5.50
N SER A 66 4.53 -7.11 -6.50
CA SER A 66 5.24 -6.70 -7.72
C SER A 66 5.98 -5.38 -7.56
N GLY A 67 5.64 -4.58 -6.55
CA GLY A 67 6.36 -3.38 -6.20
C GLY A 67 7.70 -3.71 -5.54
N GLN A 68 8.79 -3.28 -6.16
CA GLN A 68 10.16 -3.47 -5.66
C GLN A 68 10.88 -2.14 -5.57
N TRP A 69 11.56 -1.92 -4.45
CA TRP A 69 12.32 -0.70 -4.22
C TRP A 69 13.60 -1.03 -3.44
N THR A 70 14.72 -0.47 -3.88
CA THR A 70 15.98 -0.54 -3.14
C THR A 70 16.28 0.84 -2.58
N SER A 71 16.45 0.96 -1.27
CA SER A 71 16.73 2.24 -0.62
C SER A 71 18.04 2.87 -1.11
N SER A 72 18.13 4.18 -1.01
CA SER A 72 19.40 4.92 -1.15
C SER A 72 20.25 4.82 0.11
N SER A 73 21.57 4.63 -0.07
CA SER A 73 22.56 4.60 1.03
C SER A 73 22.70 5.93 1.77
N ILE A 74 22.19 7.02 1.20
CA ILE A 74 22.20 8.34 1.86
C ILE A 74 21.24 8.37 3.06
N TYR A 75 20.16 7.58 2.99
CA TYR A 75 19.10 7.55 3.98
C TYR A 75 19.10 6.25 4.79
N GLU A 76 20.11 5.40 4.61
CA GLU A 76 20.34 4.20 5.42
C GLU A 76 21.85 4.08 5.67
N SER A 77 22.25 4.57 6.85
CA SER A 77 23.65 4.71 7.30
C SER A 77 24.50 3.45 7.13
N ASP A 78 23.91 2.28 7.35
CA ASP A 78 24.68 1.05 7.52
C ASP A 78 24.78 0.26 6.22
N THR A 79 23.65 -0.06 5.58
CA THR A 79 23.59 -0.77 4.30
C THR A 79 22.26 -0.43 3.63
N ARG A 80 22.21 -0.50 2.29
CA ARG A 80 20.96 -0.37 1.55
C ARG A 80 20.09 -1.60 1.77
N HIS A 81 18.79 -1.41 1.90
CA HIS A 81 17.79 -2.48 2.00
C HIS A 81 17.00 -2.62 0.71
N ASN A 82 16.56 -3.84 0.46
CA ASN A 82 15.54 -4.13 -0.53
C ASN A 82 14.17 -4.20 0.15
N TYR A 83 13.16 -3.68 -0.53
CA TYR A 83 11.79 -3.65 -0.06
C TYR A 83 10.86 -4.20 -1.12
N PHE A 84 9.90 -5.02 -0.68
CA PHE A 84 8.65 -5.15 -1.40
C PHE A 84 7.70 -4.06 -0.95
N TYR A 85 6.87 -3.61 -1.89
CA TYR A 85 5.72 -2.79 -1.56
C TYR A 85 4.50 -3.24 -2.36
N THR A 86 3.33 -3.15 -1.73
CA THR A 86 2.05 -3.54 -2.33
C THR A 86 0.93 -2.62 -1.84
N GLY A 87 -0.23 -2.64 -2.48
CA GLY A 87 -1.43 -2.04 -1.93
C GLY A 87 -1.94 -2.84 -0.73
N PHE A 88 -2.32 -2.15 0.35
CA PHE A 88 -3.09 -2.71 1.45
C PHE A 88 -4.35 -1.88 1.64
N LYS A 89 -5.50 -2.54 1.49
CA LYS A 89 -6.82 -1.93 1.69
C LYS A 89 -7.39 -2.42 3.01
N LEU A 90 -7.87 -1.48 3.81
CA LEU A 90 -8.66 -1.73 4.99
C LEU A 90 -10.03 -1.10 4.79
N ASP A 91 -11.05 -1.94 4.65
CA ASP A 91 -12.43 -1.53 4.42
C ASP A 91 -13.27 -1.69 5.67
N ASN A 92 -13.63 -0.57 6.28
CA ASN A 92 -14.49 -0.51 7.46
C ASN A 92 -15.87 0.07 7.11
N GLY A 93 -16.33 -0.10 5.87
CA GLY A 93 -17.58 0.45 5.36
C GLY A 93 -18.82 -0.05 6.10
N SER A 94 -18.81 -1.30 6.58
CA SER A 94 -19.89 -1.90 7.36
C SER A 94 -19.69 -1.79 8.88
N GLY A 95 -18.55 -1.28 9.34
CA GLY A 95 -18.20 -1.23 10.75
C GLY A 95 -18.90 -0.11 11.49
N THR A 96 -19.13 -0.30 12.79
CA THR A 96 -19.77 0.67 13.69
C THR A 96 -18.78 1.45 14.56
N SER A 97 -17.51 1.05 14.56
CA SER A 97 -16.41 1.66 15.32
C SER A 97 -15.16 1.77 14.45
N ALA A 98 -14.22 2.64 14.82
CA ALA A 98 -12.95 2.76 14.14
C ALA A 98 -12.11 1.48 14.29
N VAL A 99 -11.42 1.08 13.22
CA VAL A 99 -10.49 -0.06 13.21
C VAL A 99 -9.07 0.48 13.08
N THR A 100 -8.16 -0.04 13.91
CA THR A 100 -6.72 0.31 13.83
C THR A 100 -5.91 -0.94 13.59
N VAL A 101 -5.09 -0.91 12.54
CA VAL A 101 -4.08 -1.92 12.22
C VAL A 101 -2.70 -1.34 12.51
N ASN A 102 -1.84 -2.10 13.18
CA ASN A 102 -0.44 -1.77 13.42
C ASN A 102 0.47 -2.69 12.61
N ILE A 103 1.68 -2.26 12.28
CA ILE A 103 2.66 -3.14 11.62
C ILE A 103 2.97 -4.40 12.45
N SER A 104 2.81 -4.35 13.78
CA SER A 104 2.99 -5.48 14.69
C SER A 104 1.84 -6.50 14.69
N ASN A 105 0.75 -6.20 13.97
CA ASN A 105 -0.31 -7.16 13.66
C ASN A 105 0.07 -8.08 12.49
N PHE A 106 1.12 -7.73 11.73
CA PHE A 106 1.58 -8.51 10.60
C PHE A 106 2.71 -9.46 10.96
N ALA A 107 2.71 -10.63 10.33
CA ALA A 107 3.89 -11.47 10.23
C ALA A 107 4.15 -11.83 8.77
N PHE A 108 5.42 -12.05 8.44
CA PHE A 108 5.87 -12.44 7.12
C PHE A 108 6.58 -13.78 7.22
N ASN A 109 6.34 -14.66 6.27
CA ASN A 109 7.03 -15.93 6.14
C ASN A 109 7.27 -16.27 4.66
N HIS A 110 8.39 -16.94 4.39
CA HIS A 110 8.73 -17.44 3.07
C HIS A 110 9.10 -18.93 3.16
N ALA A 111 8.39 -19.77 2.41
CA ALA A 111 8.50 -21.22 2.53
C ALA A 111 9.90 -21.77 2.21
N ALA A 112 10.65 -21.13 1.32
CA ALA A 112 12.02 -21.53 0.97
C ALA A 112 13.10 -20.90 1.88
N GLY A 113 12.69 -20.22 2.95
CA GLY A 113 13.56 -19.42 3.80
C GLY A 113 13.80 -18.02 3.24
N GLY A 114 13.89 -17.04 4.11
CA GLY A 114 14.04 -15.63 3.74
C GLY A 114 13.60 -14.72 4.89
N THR A 115 14.18 -13.54 4.96
CA THR A 115 13.80 -12.51 5.93
C THR A 115 12.83 -11.55 5.28
N GLY A 116 11.74 -11.24 5.97
CA GLY A 116 10.83 -10.18 5.58
C GLY A 116 10.15 -9.62 6.80
N LYS A 117 9.96 -8.31 6.85
CA LYS A 117 9.29 -7.64 7.96
C LYS A 117 8.47 -6.48 7.43
N VAL A 118 7.17 -6.49 7.73
CA VAL A 118 6.32 -5.33 7.48
C VAL A 118 6.87 -4.15 8.30
N CYS A 119 7.26 -3.09 7.59
CA CYS A 119 7.91 -1.93 8.18
C CYS A 119 7.10 -0.64 8.01
N GLY A 120 6.03 -0.64 7.20
CA GLY A 120 5.24 0.56 6.98
C GLY A 120 3.84 0.33 6.41
N LEU A 121 2.90 1.16 6.85
CA LEU A 121 1.53 1.29 6.34
C LEU A 121 1.36 2.68 5.69
N GLY A 122 2.19 2.92 4.69
CA GLY A 122 2.38 4.21 4.02
C GLY A 122 3.70 4.87 4.42
N TYR A 123 4.13 5.83 3.60
CA TYR A 123 5.35 6.60 3.79
C TYR A 123 5.05 7.96 4.42
N LYS A 124 5.86 8.38 5.40
CA LYS A 124 5.72 9.69 6.07
C LYS A 124 6.67 10.76 5.53
N GLY A 125 7.69 10.36 4.79
CA GLY A 125 8.81 11.22 4.44
C GLY A 125 10.10 10.78 5.10
N LEU A 126 11.11 11.64 5.04
CA LEU A 126 12.36 11.46 5.76
C LEU A 126 12.23 11.98 7.20
N ASN A 127 13.12 11.54 8.08
CA ASN A 127 13.25 12.11 9.41
C ASN A 127 13.67 13.60 9.34
N SER A 128 13.57 14.33 10.45
CA SER A 128 13.90 15.76 10.50
C SER A 128 15.33 16.07 10.02
N SER A 129 16.27 15.15 10.26
CA SER A 129 17.67 15.27 9.83
C SER A 129 17.91 14.88 8.37
N LYS A 130 16.90 14.38 7.65
CA LYS A 130 17.00 13.84 6.28
C LYS A 130 18.04 12.73 6.14
N THR A 131 18.14 11.87 7.13
CA THR A 131 19.09 10.75 7.20
C THR A 131 18.42 9.37 7.26
N ALA A 132 17.10 9.30 7.39
CA ALA A 132 16.37 8.04 7.47
C ALA A 132 14.97 8.13 6.86
N TYR A 133 14.50 7.05 6.24
CA TYR A 133 13.09 6.90 5.85
C TYR A 133 12.21 6.73 7.10
N VAL A 134 11.03 7.34 7.07
CA VAL A 134 10.04 7.21 8.13
C VAL A 134 8.74 6.70 7.54
N PHE A 135 8.20 5.64 8.14
CA PHE A 135 6.95 5.00 7.72
C PHE A 135 5.84 5.22 8.76
N ASN A 136 4.60 5.06 8.32
CA ASN A 136 3.47 4.99 9.24
C ASN A 136 3.46 3.61 9.91
N GLN A 137 3.43 3.60 11.24
CA GLN A 137 3.43 2.35 12.02
C GLN A 137 2.02 1.78 12.21
N SER A 138 1.00 2.58 11.92
CA SER A 138 -0.40 2.20 12.05
C SER A 138 -1.27 2.86 10.98
N LEU A 139 -2.42 2.25 10.72
CA LEU A 139 -3.51 2.76 9.90
C LEU A 139 -4.80 2.68 10.73
N THR A 140 -5.44 3.82 10.95
CA THR A 140 -6.77 3.88 11.56
C THR A 140 -7.79 4.30 10.50
N VAL A 141 -8.87 3.52 10.38
CA VAL A 141 -9.99 3.76 9.47
C VAL A 141 -11.27 3.94 10.29
N PRO A 142 -11.91 5.13 10.24
CA PRO A 142 -13.19 5.38 10.90
C PRO A 142 -14.31 4.44 10.43
N ALA A 143 -15.38 4.35 11.21
CA ALA A 143 -16.60 3.63 10.84
C ALA A 143 -17.18 4.20 9.52
N GLY A 144 -17.65 3.32 8.63
CA GLY A 144 -18.25 3.71 7.36
C GLY A 144 -17.25 4.17 6.29
N GLN A 145 -15.95 3.95 6.49
CA GLN A 145 -14.90 4.39 5.57
C GLN A 145 -14.01 3.23 5.11
N SER A 146 -13.32 3.45 4.00
CA SER A 146 -12.32 2.53 3.45
C SER A 146 -11.07 3.33 3.10
N ARG A 147 -9.89 2.75 3.33
CA ARG A 147 -8.61 3.38 2.95
C ARG A 147 -7.66 2.34 2.35
N THR A 148 -6.96 2.75 1.31
CA THR A 148 -5.86 2.01 0.73
C THR A 148 -4.56 2.78 0.96
N VAL A 149 -3.53 2.07 1.42
CA VAL A 149 -2.17 2.59 1.63
C VAL A 149 -1.16 1.65 0.99
N ILE A 150 0.09 2.09 0.88
CA ILE A 150 1.19 1.20 0.50
C ILE A 150 1.65 0.43 1.74
N LEU A 151 1.66 -0.90 1.67
CA LEU A 151 2.31 -1.78 2.64
C LEU A 151 3.77 -1.95 2.24
N PHE A 152 4.70 -1.59 3.12
CA PHE A 152 6.14 -1.77 2.91
C PHE A 152 6.65 -2.97 3.69
N ILE A 153 7.47 -3.79 3.03
CA ILE A 153 8.08 -4.99 3.60
C ILE A 153 9.58 -4.88 3.36
N ASP A 154 10.35 -4.71 4.42
CA ASP A 154 11.80 -4.80 4.38
C ASP A 154 12.22 -6.26 4.28
N ILE A 155 12.87 -6.64 3.18
CA ILE A 155 13.39 -8.00 2.98
C ILE A 155 14.85 -8.13 3.42
N GLY A 156 15.48 -7.02 3.81
CA GLY A 156 16.82 -6.97 4.39
C GLY A 156 17.87 -6.33 3.46
N PRO A 157 19.13 -6.35 3.91
CA PRO A 157 20.25 -5.73 3.19
C PRO A 157 20.45 -6.30 1.79
N VAL A 158 20.79 -5.45 0.82
CA VAL A 158 21.05 -5.85 -0.57
C VAL A 158 22.17 -6.89 -0.71
N THR A 159 23.08 -6.95 0.27
CA THR A 159 24.22 -7.88 0.29
C THR A 159 23.84 -9.30 0.68
N THR A 160 22.72 -9.48 1.39
CA THR A 160 22.29 -10.79 1.91
C THR A 160 20.91 -11.21 1.39
N SER A 161 20.12 -10.25 0.90
CA SER A 161 18.72 -10.43 0.53
C SER A 161 18.45 -9.85 -0.86
N SER A 162 18.31 -10.73 -1.85
CA SER A 162 17.94 -10.38 -3.22
C SER A 162 16.48 -10.71 -3.50
N PHE A 163 15.85 -9.94 -4.39
CA PHE A 163 14.49 -10.22 -4.85
C PHE A 163 14.36 -11.62 -5.48
N ASP A 164 15.39 -12.09 -6.17
CA ASP A 164 15.44 -13.41 -6.83
C ASP A 164 15.09 -14.58 -5.91
N LYS A 165 15.45 -14.48 -4.62
CA LYS A 165 15.15 -15.52 -3.63
C LYS A 165 13.65 -15.73 -3.43
N PHE A 166 12.84 -14.69 -3.64
CA PHE A 166 11.41 -14.67 -3.38
C PHE A 166 10.55 -15.09 -4.59
N TYR A 167 11.16 -15.30 -5.76
CA TYR A 167 10.48 -15.91 -6.90
C TYR A 167 10.34 -17.43 -6.76
N ARG A 168 10.99 -18.03 -5.75
CA ARG A 168 11.00 -19.48 -5.52
C ARG A 168 10.44 -19.79 -4.13
N GLY A 169 9.16 -20.12 -4.07
CA GLY A 169 8.47 -20.49 -2.83
C GLY A 169 7.28 -19.61 -2.56
N ALA A 170 6.33 -20.11 -1.76
CA ALA A 170 5.18 -19.33 -1.35
C ALA A 170 5.59 -18.32 -0.27
N ILE A 171 5.11 -17.09 -0.41
CA ILE A 171 5.18 -16.06 0.63
C ILE A 171 3.83 -16.06 1.33
N THR A 172 3.84 -15.96 2.65
CA THR A 172 2.64 -15.69 3.43
C THR A 172 2.82 -14.41 4.23
N ILE A 173 1.80 -13.56 4.18
CA ILE A 173 1.66 -12.41 5.08
C ILE A 173 0.43 -12.69 5.92
N THR A 174 0.56 -12.71 7.23
CA THR A 174 -0.59 -12.83 8.12
C THR A 174 -0.95 -11.48 8.69
N LEU A 175 -2.24 -11.25 8.91
CA LEU A 175 -2.80 -10.11 9.63
C LEU A 175 -3.65 -10.67 10.76
N GLY A 176 -3.21 -10.50 12.01
CA GLY A 176 -3.88 -11.12 13.16
C GLY A 176 -4.11 -10.19 14.35
N LYS A 177 -4.61 -10.80 15.43
CA LYS A 177 -4.99 -10.15 16.69
C LYS A 177 -6.28 -9.33 16.61
N PHE A 178 -7.19 -9.70 15.72
CA PHE A 178 -8.51 -9.09 15.60
C PHE A 178 -9.57 -10.12 15.99
N ASN A 179 -10.23 -9.94 17.14
CA ASN A 179 -11.28 -10.86 17.61
C ASN A 179 -10.85 -12.34 17.62
N GLN A 180 -9.59 -12.62 17.98
CA GLN A 180 -8.97 -13.95 17.94
C GLN A 180 -8.83 -14.58 16.54
N GLN A 181 -9.15 -13.82 15.49
CA GLN A 181 -9.00 -14.25 14.10
C GLN A 181 -7.64 -13.81 13.54
N THR A 182 -7.14 -14.60 12.61
CA THR A 182 -5.96 -14.31 11.80
C THR A 182 -6.27 -14.54 10.33
N ALA A 183 -6.04 -13.52 9.51
CA ALA A 183 -6.03 -13.66 8.07
C ALA A 183 -4.64 -14.09 7.59
N THR A 184 -4.60 -14.99 6.61
CA THR A 184 -3.37 -15.39 5.91
C THR A 184 -3.53 -15.09 4.42
N PHE A 185 -2.67 -14.21 3.91
CA PHE A 185 -2.55 -13.89 2.50
C PHE A 185 -1.40 -14.72 1.91
N THR A 186 -1.73 -15.62 0.98
CA THR A 186 -0.76 -16.55 0.39
C THR A 186 -0.46 -16.17 -1.05
N PHE A 187 0.80 -15.83 -1.30
CA PHE A 187 1.30 -15.42 -2.61
C PHE A 187 1.99 -16.61 -3.30
N ASN A 188 1.45 -17.00 -4.46
CA ASN A 188 2.03 -18.03 -5.32
C ASN A 188 2.86 -17.38 -6.45
N GLY A 189 3.83 -16.56 -6.06
CA GLY A 189 4.59 -15.68 -6.95
C GLY A 189 4.38 -14.20 -6.60
N LEU A 190 5.03 -13.30 -7.35
CA LEU A 190 5.04 -11.87 -7.02
C LEU A 190 4.06 -11.01 -7.85
N ILE A 191 3.53 -11.55 -8.96
CA ILE A 191 2.77 -10.77 -9.94
C ILE A 191 1.26 -10.81 -9.67
N GLY A 192 0.76 -11.93 -9.16
CA GLY A 192 -0.66 -12.11 -8.86
C GLY A 192 -0.99 -11.77 -7.41
N ASP A 193 -2.23 -11.36 -7.20
CA ASP A 193 -2.80 -11.13 -5.88
C ASP A 193 -2.81 -12.43 -5.05
N PRO A 194 -2.65 -12.32 -3.73
CA PRO A 194 -2.67 -13.48 -2.85
C PRO A 194 -4.09 -14.05 -2.74
N SER A 195 -4.18 -15.34 -2.47
CA SER A 195 -5.42 -15.90 -1.91
C SER A 195 -5.51 -15.57 -0.43
N SER A 196 -6.72 -15.37 0.10
CA SER A 196 -6.95 -15.02 1.51
C SER A 196 -7.71 -16.12 2.26
N THR A 197 -7.30 -16.40 3.50
CA THR A 197 -8.03 -17.29 4.42
C THR A 197 -8.09 -16.69 5.80
N VAL A 198 -9.20 -16.86 6.52
CA VAL A 198 -9.36 -16.38 7.91
C VAL A 198 -9.62 -17.59 8.82
N SER A 199 -8.88 -17.67 9.92
CA SER A 199 -9.00 -18.70 10.97
C SER A 199 -9.16 -18.10 12.35
#